data_AF-A0A955HTC5-F1
#
_entry.id   AF-A0A955HTC5-F1
#
_cell.length_a   1.000
_cell.length_b   1.000
_cell.length_c   1.000
_cell.angle_alpha   90.00
_cell.angle_beta   90.00
_cell.angle_gamma   90.00
#
_symmetry.space_group_name_H-M   'P 1'
#
loop_
_entity.id
_entity.type
_entity.pdbx_description
1 polymer ?
#
loop_
_entity_poly.entity_id
_entity_poly.type
_entity_poly.pdbx_seq_one_letter_code
_entity_poly.pdbx_strand_id
1 'polypeptide(L)'
;MRILLITTLITFLASPMTVHAGDADSCRQRTNQEIAREHRLYRAYLFGKHNAKDAAINDVRYDIDGWAWIKTADTNTPWRNSHPDNQSLRWSNTVMDTQDEHAGILPIVGIFETKRVSTSELIPYLLQTIRAFECRLDALCEIARISEPKSGDDPVDIEKIQPRGCIAYEDLQTWPECHLSTVTEQADTRSYCDEIANQLVRREIELMKLVVEYDAGYRSLLQFAGNFDIFLGELRWPLAGTVRQAAELIGQLGRIPCFLSSCDIAP
;
A
#
# COMPACT_ATOMS: atom_id res chain seq x y z
N MET A 1 -38.39 35.91 -51.08
CA MET A 1 -38.27 34.44 -51.05
C MET A 1 -36.84 33.91 -50.86
N ARG A 2 -35.77 34.73 -50.95
CA ARG A 2 -34.39 34.28 -50.64
C ARG A 2 -33.99 34.40 -49.15
N ILE A 3 -34.60 35.29 -48.39
CA ILE A 3 -34.29 35.51 -46.96
C ILE A 3 -34.81 34.36 -46.07
N LEU A 4 -35.96 33.79 -46.43
CA LEU A 4 -36.60 32.67 -45.71
C LEU A 4 -35.84 31.33 -45.86
N LEU A 5 -35.00 31.22 -46.88
CA LEU A 5 -34.18 30.04 -47.18
C LEU A 5 -32.83 30.08 -46.44
N ILE A 6 -32.39 31.27 -46.01
CA ILE A 6 -31.16 31.45 -45.23
C ILE A 6 -31.43 31.23 -43.74
N THR A 7 -32.60 31.61 -43.24
CA THR A 7 -32.96 31.38 -41.82
C THR A 7 -33.24 29.92 -41.50
N THR A 8 -33.76 29.14 -42.45
CA THR A 8 -33.99 27.69 -42.29
C THR A 8 -32.70 26.86 -42.37
N LEU A 9 -31.66 27.36 -43.03
CA LEU A 9 -30.34 26.70 -43.09
C LEU A 9 -29.55 26.87 -41.77
N ILE A 10 -29.72 28.01 -41.08
CA ILE A 10 -29.04 28.27 -39.80
C ILE A 10 -29.62 27.41 -38.67
N THR A 11 -30.93 27.12 -38.69
CA THR A 11 -31.55 26.25 -37.68
C THR A 11 -31.18 24.77 -37.82
N PHE A 12 -30.67 24.32 -38.97
CA PHE A 12 -30.22 22.93 -39.17
C PHE A 12 -28.73 22.71 -38.83
N LEU A 13 -27.96 23.80 -38.62
CA LEU A 13 -26.55 23.74 -38.21
C LEU A 13 -26.35 23.93 -36.69
N ALA A 14 -27.41 24.26 -35.95
CA ALA A 14 -27.41 24.22 -34.50
C ALA A 14 -27.70 22.78 -34.04
N SER A 15 -26.69 21.91 -34.10
CA SER A 15 -26.71 20.68 -33.31
C SER A 15 -26.97 21.07 -31.85
N PRO A 16 -27.94 20.46 -31.15
CA PRO A 16 -28.04 20.65 -29.72
C PRO A 16 -26.73 20.19 -29.11
N MET A 17 -25.96 21.11 -28.52
CA MET A 17 -24.91 20.72 -27.58
C MET A 17 -25.63 20.01 -26.45
N THR A 18 -25.58 18.67 -26.46
CA THR A 18 -25.98 17.87 -25.32
C THR A 18 -24.97 18.17 -24.23
N VAL A 19 -25.28 19.12 -23.36
CA VAL A 19 -24.58 19.28 -22.08
C VAL A 19 -24.84 17.99 -21.32
N HIS A 20 -23.88 17.07 -21.29
CA HIS A 20 -23.93 15.97 -20.34
C HIS A 20 -23.63 16.57 -18.96
N ALA A 21 -24.65 16.64 -18.10
CA ALA A 21 -24.40 16.79 -16.69
C ALA A 21 -23.92 15.43 -16.17
N GLY A 22 -22.88 15.42 -15.32
CA GLY A 22 -22.47 14.22 -14.61
C GLY A 22 -23.61 13.71 -13.74
N ASP A 23 -23.71 12.39 -13.60
CA ASP A 23 -24.65 11.74 -12.67
C ASP A 23 -23.96 11.50 -11.32
N ALA A 24 -24.73 11.45 -10.24
CA ALA A 24 -24.21 11.19 -8.90
C ALA A 24 -23.46 9.84 -8.86
N ASP A 25 -23.95 8.84 -9.58
CA ASP A 25 -23.31 7.52 -9.63
C ASP A 25 -21.98 7.53 -10.40
N SER A 26 -21.86 8.31 -11.49
CA SER A 26 -20.57 8.47 -12.20
C SER A 26 -19.55 9.19 -11.32
N CYS A 27 -19.97 10.21 -10.58
CA CYS A 27 -19.10 10.91 -9.66
C CYS A 27 -18.63 10.01 -8.50
N ARG A 28 -19.53 9.20 -7.94
CA ARG A 28 -19.19 8.21 -6.91
C ARG A 28 -18.21 7.17 -7.43
N GLN A 29 -18.40 6.68 -8.65
CA GLN A 29 -17.47 5.74 -9.27
C GLN A 29 -16.08 6.36 -9.44
N ARG A 30 -16.00 7.60 -9.93
CA ARG A 30 -14.73 8.32 -10.06
C ARG A 30 -14.05 8.53 -8.71
N THR A 31 -14.81 8.96 -7.70
CA THR A 31 -14.34 9.13 -6.33
C THR A 31 -13.78 7.82 -5.77
N ASN A 32 -14.49 6.71 -5.96
CA ASN A 32 -14.04 5.40 -5.51
C ASN A 32 -12.74 4.95 -6.19
N GLN A 33 -12.56 5.27 -7.48
CA GLN A 33 -11.34 4.95 -8.23
C GLN A 33 -10.13 5.70 -7.67
N GLU A 34 -10.26 7.00 -7.43
CA GLU A 34 -9.17 7.82 -6.88
C GLU A 34 -8.85 7.44 -5.43
N ILE A 35 -9.87 7.20 -4.59
CA ILE A 35 -9.68 6.69 -3.22
C ILE A 35 -8.95 5.34 -3.25
N ALA A 36 -9.33 4.44 -4.14
CA ALA A 36 -8.68 3.14 -4.26
C ALA A 36 -7.22 3.26 -4.72
N ARG A 37 -6.91 4.21 -5.62
CA ARG A 37 -5.55 4.52 -6.04
C ARG A 37 -4.70 5.01 -4.88
N GLU A 38 -5.19 5.99 -4.12
CA GLU A 38 -4.51 6.52 -2.93
C GLU A 38 -4.32 5.45 -1.84
N HIS A 39 -5.30 4.55 -1.69
CA HIS A 39 -5.19 3.43 -0.76
C HIS A 39 -4.08 2.45 -1.15
N ARG A 40 -3.93 2.15 -2.45
CA ARG A 40 -2.83 1.35 -2.96
C ARG A 40 -1.49 2.04 -2.78
N LEU A 41 -1.41 3.35 -3.02
CA LEU A 41 -0.21 4.15 -2.77
C LEU A 41 0.19 4.11 -1.30
N TYR A 42 -0.76 4.32 -0.40
CA TYR A 42 -0.56 4.21 1.05
C TYR A 42 0.04 2.85 1.42
N ARG A 43 -0.54 1.74 0.94
CA ARG A 43 -0.02 0.39 1.19
C ARG A 43 1.36 0.16 0.57
N ALA A 44 1.65 0.74 -0.59
CA ALA A 44 2.97 0.68 -1.20
C ALA A 44 4.04 1.35 -0.33
N TYR A 45 3.74 2.46 0.36
CA TYR A 45 4.66 3.06 1.33
C TYR A 45 4.89 2.19 2.58
N LEU A 46 3.90 1.38 2.98
CA LEU A 46 4.05 0.47 4.12
C LEU A 46 4.88 -0.76 3.78
N PHE A 47 4.54 -1.43 2.69
CA PHE A 47 5.04 -2.76 2.35
C PHE A 47 6.05 -2.78 1.21
N GLY A 48 6.24 -1.66 0.52
CA GLY A 48 7.13 -1.56 -0.63
C GLY A 48 6.44 -1.87 -1.94
N LYS A 49 7.05 -1.38 -3.03
CA LYS A 49 6.66 -1.67 -4.41
C LYS A 49 7.91 -1.68 -5.28
N HIS A 50 8.38 -2.88 -5.60
CA HIS A 50 9.59 -3.08 -6.41
C HIS A 50 9.33 -2.84 -7.89
N ASN A 51 10.37 -2.90 -8.73
CA ASN A 51 10.19 -2.92 -10.18
C ASN A 51 9.46 -4.20 -10.62
N ALA A 52 8.78 -4.15 -11.76
CA ALA A 52 7.97 -5.23 -12.29
C ALA A 52 8.77 -6.51 -12.48
N LYS A 53 10.06 -6.39 -12.83
CA LYS A 53 10.96 -7.55 -12.95
C LYS A 53 11.14 -8.30 -11.63
N ASP A 54 11.20 -7.59 -10.51
CA ASP A 54 11.52 -8.11 -9.17
C ASP A 54 10.25 -8.54 -8.39
N ALA A 55 9.07 -8.20 -8.91
CA ALA A 55 7.79 -8.63 -8.33
C ALA A 55 7.63 -10.16 -8.29
N ALA A 56 6.93 -10.66 -7.28
CA ALA A 56 6.60 -12.08 -7.17
C ALA A 56 5.57 -12.52 -8.22
N ILE A 57 5.52 -13.82 -8.53
CA ILE A 57 4.41 -14.39 -9.31
C ILE A 57 3.11 -14.19 -8.53
N ASN A 58 2.02 -13.89 -9.24
CA ASN A 58 0.72 -13.48 -8.72
C ASN A 58 0.68 -12.10 -8.04
N ASP A 59 1.75 -11.30 -8.16
CA ASP A 59 1.68 -9.88 -7.81
C ASP A 59 0.64 -9.18 -8.68
N VAL A 60 -0.11 -8.24 -8.08
CA VAL A 60 -1.19 -7.50 -8.74
C VAL A 60 -0.82 -6.04 -8.80
N ARG A 61 -0.85 -5.47 -10.00
CA ARG A 61 -0.60 -4.06 -10.27
C ARG A 61 -1.76 -3.42 -10.99
N TYR A 62 -1.81 -2.10 -10.93
CA TYR A 62 -2.81 -1.29 -11.60
C TYR A 62 -2.11 -0.34 -12.55
N ASP A 63 -2.63 -0.25 -13.76
CA ASP A 63 -2.15 0.74 -14.72
C ASP A 63 -2.79 2.11 -14.47
N ILE A 64 -2.37 3.11 -15.25
CA ILE A 64 -2.87 4.49 -15.19
C ILE A 64 -4.40 4.55 -15.44
N ASP A 65 -4.95 3.60 -16.19
CA ASP A 65 -6.38 3.48 -16.47
C ASP A 65 -7.16 2.72 -15.37
N GLY A 66 -6.45 2.24 -14.34
CA GLY A 66 -7.03 1.52 -13.20
C GLY A 66 -7.34 0.05 -13.47
N TRP A 67 -6.82 -0.55 -14.55
CA TRP A 67 -6.99 -1.98 -14.82
C TRP A 67 -6.01 -2.80 -14.01
N ALA A 68 -6.49 -3.92 -13.47
CA ALA A 68 -5.67 -4.83 -12.69
C ALA A 68 -4.92 -5.82 -13.59
N TRP A 69 -3.63 -5.96 -13.32
CA TRP A 69 -2.68 -6.80 -14.02
C TRP A 69 -2.04 -7.79 -13.06
N ILE A 70 -1.98 -9.06 -13.45
CA ILE A 70 -1.46 -10.14 -12.61
C ILE A 70 -0.17 -10.67 -13.22
N LYS A 71 0.89 -10.76 -12.42
CA LYS A 71 2.16 -11.35 -12.85
C LYS A 71 2.06 -12.87 -12.95
N THR A 72 2.45 -13.43 -14.08
CA THR A 72 2.49 -14.87 -14.34
C THR A 72 3.92 -15.35 -14.51
N ALA A 73 4.12 -16.67 -14.61
CA ALA A 73 5.43 -17.29 -14.78
C ALA A 73 6.02 -17.14 -16.20
N ASP A 74 5.35 -16.44 -17.11
CA ASP A 74 5.85 -16.17 -18.47
C ASP A 74 7.07 -15.24 -18.42
N THR A 75 8.14 -15.60 -19.12
CA THR A 75 9.41 -14.86 -19.08
C THR A 75 9.40 -13.57 -19.89
N ASN A 76 8.62 -13.51 -20.99
CA ASN A 76 8.66 -12.40 -21.93
C ASN A 76 7.55 -11.38 -21.65
N THR A 77 6.34 -11.88 -21.43
CA THR A 77 5.17 -11.05 -21.12
C THR A 77 4.47 -11.57 -19.86
N PRO A 78 5.09 -11.41 -18.68
CA PRO A 78 4.57 -11.95 -17.43
C PRO A 78 3.22 -11.35 -17.04
N TRP A 79 2.93 -10.10 -17.42
CA TRP A 79 1.75 -9.38 -16.94
C TRP A 79 0.54 -9.65 -17.81
N ARG A 80 -0.55 -10.13 -17.19
CA ARG A 80 -1.83 -10.38 -17.87
C ARG A 80 -2.91 -9.47 -17.30
N ASN A 81 -3.68 -8.86 -18.19
CA ASN A 81 -4.79 -8.01 -17.80
C ASN A 81 -5.96 -8.88 -17.30
N SER A 82 -6.61 -8.46 -16.21
CA SER A 82 -7.77 -9.17 -15.63
C SER A 82 -9.13 -8.62 -16.08
N HIS A 83 -9.15 -7.50 -16.81
CA HIS A 83 -10.35 -6.86 -17.34
C HIS A 83 -11.08 -7.77 -18.36
N PRO A 84 -12.42 -7.94 -18.26
CA PRO A 84 -13.19 -8.87 -19.08
C PRO A 84 -12.96 -8.73 -20.59
N ASP A 85 -12.88 -7.49 -21.08
CA ASP A 85 -12.80 -7.22 -22.52
C ASP A 85 -11.38 -7.36 -23.10
N ASN A 86 -10.34 -7.35 -22.25
CA ASN A 86 -8.93 -7.26 -22.67
C ASN A 86 -8.04 -8.36 -22.09
N GLN A 87 -8.60 -9.51 -21.68
CA GLN A 87 -7.84 -10.61 -21.05
C GLN A 87 -6.70 -11.18 -21.91
N SER A 88 -6.74 -10.99 -23.23
CA SER A 88 -5.66 -11.41 -24.13
C SER A 88 -4.43 -10.49 -24.09
N LEU A 89 -4.57 -9.27 -23.57
CA LEU A 89 -3.49 -8.30 -23.52
C LEU A 89 -2.43 -8.74 -22.51
N ARG A 90 -1.17 -8.71 -22.96
CA ARG A 90 -0.02 -9.06 -22.12
C ARG A 90 1.07 -8.02 -22.24
N TRP A 91 1.71 -7.73 -21.11
CA TRP A 91 2.78 -6.74 -21.02
C TRP A 91 4.08 -7.36 -20.54
N SER A 92 5.18 -6.81 -21.04
CA SER A 92 6.52 -7.06 -20.50
C SER A 92 6.71 -6.29 -19.18
N ASN A 93 7.75 -6.63 -18.42
CA ASN A 93 8.08 -5.90 -17.19
C ASN A 93 8.33 -4.41 -17.45
N THR A 94 9.00 -4.06 -18.55
CA THR A 94 9.28 -2.67 -18.90
C THR A 94 8.01 -1.88 -19.16
N VAL A 95 7.05 -2.47 -19.90
CA VAL A 95 5.77 -1.81 -20.16
C VAL A 95 4.99 -1.63 -18.86
N MET A 96 4.98 -2.65 -18.00
CA MET A 96 4.34 -2.55 -16.68
C MET A 96 4.94 -1.41 -15.85
N ASP A 97 6.25 -1.30 -15.74
CA ASP A 97 6.87 -0.22 -14.95
C ASP A 97 6.57 1.18 -15.50
N THR A 98 6.35 1.32 -16.82
CA THR A 98 5.98 2.62 -17.44
C THR A 98 4.50 2.95 -17.34
N GLN A 99 3.63 1.94 -17.35
CA GLN A 99 2.18 2.11 -17.34
C GLN A 99 1.58 1.97 -15.95
N ASP A 100 2.38 1.64 -14.94
CA ASP A 100 1.96 1.56 -13.56
C ASP A 100 1.42 2.93 -13.08
N GLU A 101 0.31 2.92 -12.35
CA GLU A 101 -0.32 4.12 -11.78
C GLU A 101 0.63 4.98 -10.91
N HIS A 102 1.76 4.41 -10.46
CA HIS A 102 2.80 5.03 -9.64
C HIS A 102 4.20 4.98 -10.31
N ALA A 103 4.26 4.86 -11.64
CA ALA A 103 5.53 4.73 -12.40
C ALA A 103 6.60 5.77 -12.00
N GLY A 104 6.21 7.01 -11.74
CA GLY A 104 7.13 8.12 -11.41
C GLY A 104 7.86 7.99 -10.07
N ILE A 105 7.46 7.06 -9.20
CA ILE A 105 8.04 6.89 -7.86
C ILE A 105 8.55 5.47 -7.60
N LEU A 106 8.55 4.59 -8.62
CA LEU A 106 9.13 3.25 -8.50
C LEU A 106 10.66 3.31 -8.53
N PRO A 107 11.37 2.49 -7.72
CA PRO A 107 10.86 1.57 -6.69
C PRO A 107 10.56 2.29 -5.36
N ILE A 108 9.53 1.83 -4.65
CA ILE A 108 9.19 2.29 -3.30
C ILE A 108 9.72 1.26 -2.30
N VAL A 109 10.55 1.70 -1.35
CA VAL A 109 10.99 0.87 -0.21
C VAL A 109 9.96 1.01 0.91
N GLY A 110 9.39 -0.11 1.34
CA GLY A 110 8.37 -0.11 2.37
C GLY A 110 8.96 0.20 3.75
N ILE A 111 8.18 0.86 4.61
CA ILE A 111 8.58 1.11 6.01
C ILE A 111 8.91 -0.20 6.72
N PHE A 112 8.09 -1.24 6.54
CA PHE A 112 8.31 -2.56 7.13
C PHE A 112 9.48 -3.33 6.51
N GLU A 113 9.96 -2.95 5.33
CA GLU A 113 11.14 -3.56 4.71
C GLU A 113 12.45 -3.05 5.33
N THR A 114 12.39 -1.96 6.09
CA THR A 114 13.57 -1.38 6.75
C THR A 114 14.19 -2.39 7.71
N LYS A 115 15.43 -2.79 7.42
CA LYS A 115 16.18 -3.78 8.19
C LYS A 115 16.87 -3.14 9.40
N ARG A 116 17.15 -3.95 10.42
CA ARG A 116 17.97 -3.59 11.61
C ARG A 116 17.39 -2.45 12.47
N VAL A 117 16.09 -2.23 12.41
CA VAL A 117 15.38 -1.26 13.25
C VAL A 117 14.33 -1.98 14.07
N SER A 118 14.07 -1.49 15.28
CA SER A 118 12.95 -1.97 16.08
C SER A 118 11.63 -1.42 15.53
N THR A 119 10.51 -2.12 15.76
CA THR A 119 9.19 -1.62 15.37
C THR A 119 8.86 -0.29 16.04
N SER A 120 9.36 -0.05 17.26
CA SER A 120 9.21 1.23 17.97
C SER A 120 9.86 2.40 17.23
N GLU A 121 10.98 2.19 16.56
CA GLU A 121 11.63 3.23 15.73
C GLU A 121 10.84 3.54 14.45
N LEU A 122 10.00 2.60 13.99
CA LEU A 122 9.17 2.77 12.80
C LEU A 122 7.88 3.58 13.08
N ILE A 123 7.42 3.64 14.33
CA ILE A 123 6.14 4.29 14.72
C ILE A 123 6.02 5.72 14.18
N PRO A 124 7.02 6.62 14.29
CA PRO A 124 6.88 7.98 13.77
C PRO A 124 6.62 8.02 12.26
N TYR A 125 7.28 7.15 11.49
CA TYR A 125 7.11 7.05 10.04
C TYR A 125 5.74 6.48 9.66
N LEU A 126 5.25 5.50 10.42
CA LEU A 126 3.90 4.95 10.25
C LEU A 126 2.83 6.02 10.51
N LEU A 127 2.96 6.79 11.60
CA LEU A 127 2.06 7.90 11.90
C LEU A 127 2.09 8.99 10.83
N GLN A 128 3.26 9.32 10.32
CA GLN A 128 3.39 10.28 9.22
C GLN A 128 2.69 9.77 7.95
N THR A 129 2.78 8.48 7.67
CA THR A 129 2.16 7.85 6.49
C THR A 129 0.64 7.83 6.59
N ILE A 130 0.08 7.55 7.76
CA ILE A 130 -1.36 7.64 8.02
C ILE A 130 -1.85 9.09 7.85
N ARG A 131 -1.16 10.07 8.44
CA ARG A 131 -1.53 11.49 8.28
C ARG A 131 -1.47 11.95 6.83
N ALA A 132 -0.44 11.53 6.09
CA ALA A 132 -0.33 11.84 4.67
C ALA A 132 -1.47 11.20 3.86
N PHE A 133 -1.91 10.00 4.24
CA PHE A 133 -3.07 9.33 3.62
C PHE A 133 -4.38 10.07 3.94
N GLU A 134 -4.63 10.44 5.20
CA GLU A 134 -5.78 11.28 5.60
C GLU A 134 -5.82 12.58 4.79
N CYS A 135 -4.69 13.30 4.70
CA CYS A 135 -4.59 14.54 3.93
C CYS A 135 -4.91 14.36 2.44
N ARG A 136 -4.47 13.25 1.83
CA ARG A 136 -4.75 12.98 0.41
C ARG A 136 -6.21 12.63 0.17
N LEU A 137 -6.83 11.84 1.06
CA LEU A 137 -8.26 11.55 0.97
C LEU A 137 -9.11 12.81 1.15
N ASP A 138 -8.77 13.67 2.12
CA ASP A 138 -9.47 14.94 2.32
C ASP A 138 -9.32 15.86 1.10
N ALA A 139 -8.13 15.90 0.48
CA ALA A 139 -7.91 16.64 -0.76
C ALA A 139 -8.79 16.12 -1.90
N LEU A 140 -8.92 14.80 -2.06
CA LEU A 140 -9.80 14.19 -3.06
C LEU A 140 -11.28 14.57 -2.84
N CYS A 141 -11.75 14.55 -1.59
CA CYS A 141 -13.12 14.97 -1.30
C CYS A 141 -13.35 16.48 -1.54
N GLU A 142 -12.34 17.31 -1.28
CA GLU A 142 -12.40 18.73 -1.65
C GLU A 142 -12.40 18.95 -3.17
N ILE A 143 -11.66 18.14 -3.95
CA ILE A 143 -11.73 18.17 -5.43
C ILE A 143 -13.15 17.82 -5.89
N ALA A 144 -13.75 16.75 -5.35
CA ALA A 144 -15.11 16.36 -5.69
C ALA A 144 -16.09 17.52 -5.40
N ARG A 145 -15.96 18.16 -4.24
CA ARG A 145 -16.78 19.30 -3.82
C ARG A 145 -16.63 20.53 -4.71
N ILE A 146 -15.41 20.81 -5.18
CA ILE A 146 -15.13 21.95 -6.08
C ILE A 146 -15.63 21.66 -7.50
N SER A 147 -15.69 20.38 -7.89
CA SER A 147 -16.17 19.93 -9.21
C SER A 147 -17.70 20.04 -9.33
N GLU A 148 -18.43 19.79 -8.24
CA GLU A 148 -19.90 19.82 -8.19
C GLU A 148 -20.59 21.05 -8.82
N PRO A 149 -20.21 22.31 -8.52
CA PRO A 149 -20.88 23.48 -9.08
C PRO A 149 -20.45 23.82 -10.51
N LYS A 150 -19.52 23.06 -11.11
CA LYS A 150 -19.03 23.31 -12.47
C LYS A 150 -19.97 22.66 -13.49
N SER A 151 -19.98 23.23 -14.69
CA SER A 151 -20.79 22.76 -15.81
C SER A 151 -19.94 22.65 -17.07
N GLY A 152 -20.03 21.52 -17.78
CA GLY A 152 -19.30 21.24 -19.00
C GLY A 152 -18.64 19.86 -18.97
N ASP A 153 -18.17 19.36 -20.11
CA ASP A 153 -17.49 18.05 -20.19
C ASP A 153 -15.97 18.16 -19.99
N ASP A 154 -15.43 19.38 -19.96
CA ASP A 154 -13.99 19.63 -19.87
C ASP A 154 -13.52 19.79 -18.41
N PRO A 155 -12.40 19.16 -18.02
CA PRO A 155 -11.75 19.40 -16.73
C PRO A 155 -11.36 20.87 -16.56
N VAL A 156 -11.59 21.43 -15.38
CA VAL A 156 -11.22 22.81 -15.01
C VAL A 156 -10.03 22.77 -14.06
N ASP A 157 -8.98 23.54 -14.35
CA ASP A 157 -7.81 23.62 -13.49
C ASP A 157 -8.15 24.29 -12.14
N ILE A 158 -7.63 23.71 -11.06
CA ILE A 158 -7.75 24.17 -9.68
C ILE A 158 -6.36 24.61 -9.23
N GLU A 159 -6.19 25.92 -9.05
CA GLU A 159 -4.90 26.52 -8.68
C GLU A 159 -4.34 25.96 -7.36
N LYS A 160 -5.20 25.78 -6.35
CA LYS A 160 -4.76 25.35 -5.02
C LYS A 160 -5.88 24.75 -4.19
N ILE A 161 -5.62 23.60 -3.57
CA ILE A 161 -6.46 23.01 -2.52
C ILE A 161 -5.61 22.81 -1.27
N GLN A 162 -6.10 23.27 -0.12
CA GLN A 162 -5.42 23.07 1.15
C GLN A 162 -6.39 22.51 2.18
N PRO A 163 -6.37 21.19 2.42
CA PRO A 163 -7.08 20.58 3.53
C PRO A 163 -6.54 21.08 4.88
N ARG A 164 -7.38 21.05 5.92
CA ARG A 164 -7.02 21.60 7.23
C ARG A 164 -5.86 20.81 7.86
N GLY A 165 -4.77 21.49 8.16
CA GLY A 165 -3.58 20.85 8.76
C GLY A 165 -2.68 20.11 7.76
N CYS A 166 -2.98 20.20 6.47
CA CYS A 166 -2.22 19.57 5.39
C CYS A 166 -1.44 20.61 4.57
N ILE A 167 -0.46 20.12 3.80
CA ILE A 167 0.19 20.93 2.77
C ILE A 167 -0.81 21.25 1.66
N ALA A 168 -0.54 22.33 0.93
CA ALA A 168 -1.36 22.64 -0.22
C ALA A 168 -0.96 21.78 -1.42
N TYR A 169 -1.97 21.37 -2.17
CA TYR A 169 -1.86 20.70 -3.46
C TYR A 169 -2.14 21.72 -4.55
N GLU A 170 -1.27 21.77 -5.54
CA GLU A 170 -1.29 22.69 -6.68
C GLU A 170 -1.47 21.88 -7.97
N ASP A 171 -1.88 22.54 -9.05
CA ASP A 171 -2.04 21.95 -10.39
C ASP A 171 -2.98 20.72 -10.43
N LEU A 172 -4.13 20.82 -9.74
CA LEU A 172 -5.17 19.80 -9.75
C LEU A 172 -6.25 20.13 -10.80
N GLN A 173 -7.04 19.13 -11.19
CA GLN A 173 -8.14 19.31 -12.15
C GLN A 173 -9.46 18.84 -11.54
N THR A 174 -10.56 19.50 -11.90
CA THR A 174 -11.91 19.03 -11.56
C THR A 174 -12.22 17.74 -12.31
N TRP A 175 -13.11 16.94 -11.73
CA TRP A 175 -13.59 15.72 -12.36
C TRP A 175 -14.86 16.04 -13.16
N PRO A 176 -14.84 15.92 -14.50
CA PRO A 176 -16.01 16.16 -15.32
C PRO A 176 -17.18 15.22 -14.95
N GLU A 177 -16.88 14.02 -14.46
CA GLU A 177 -17.87 13.06 -13.96
C GLU A 177 -18.63 13.56 -12.72
N CYS A 178 -18.11 14.59 -12.06
CA CYS A 178 -18.68 15.23 -10.87
C CYS A 178 -19.24 16.63 -11.13
N HIS A 179 -19.44 17.02 -12.39
CA HIS A 179 -20.12 18.27 -12.74
C HIS A 179 -21.64 18.11 -12.62
N LEU A 180 -22.17 18.33 -11.40
CA LEU A 180 -23.54 18.04 -11.02
C LEU A 180 -24.48 19.24 -11.20
N SER A 181 -25.63 19.01 -11.83
CA SER A 181 -26.61 20.08 -12.09
C SER A 181 -27.62 20.31 -10.94
N THR A 182 -27.82 19.32 -10.06
CA THR A 182 -28.85 19.39 -9.00
C THR A 182 -28.28 19.44 -7.58
N VAL A 183 -28.91 20.23 -6.71
CA VAL A 183 -28.48 20.45 -5.31
C VAL A 183 -28.61 19.18 -4.45
N THR A 184 -29.56 18.30 -4.77
CA THR A 184 -29.77 17.02 -4.05
C THR A 184 -28.65 16.03 -4.34
N GLU A 185 -28.20 15.91 -5.58
CA GLU A 185 -27.07 15.05 -5.97
C GLU A 185 -25.75 15.56 -5.38
N GLN A 186 -25.59 16.88 -5.29
CA GLN A 186 -24.44 17.51 -4.62
C GLN A 186 -24.37 17.14 -3.13
N ALA A 187 -25.48 17.25 -2.40
CA ALA A 187 -25.48 16.92 -0.97
C ALA A 187 -25.14 15.44 -0.71
N ASP A 188 -25.67 14.53 -1.53
CA ASP A 188 -25.43 13.10 -1.44
C ASP A 188 -23.95 12.74 -1.70
N THR A 189 -23.40 13.28 -2.78
CA THR A 189 -21.99 13.07 -3.18
C THR A 189 -21.00 13.54 -2.12
N ARG A 190 -21.25 14.71 -1.49
CA ARG A 190 -20.41 15.21 -0.38
C ARG A 190 -20.40 14.26 0.79
N SER A 191 -21.59 13.87 1.27
CA SER A 191 -21.69 12.95 2.40
C SER A 191 -21.05 11.60 2.11
N TYR A 192 -21.15 11.13 0.86
CA TYR A 192 -20.59 9.86 0.43
C TYR A 192 -19.06 9.86 0.49
N CYS A 193 -18.38 10.89 -0.05
CA CYS A 193 -16.92 10.94 -0.05
C CYS A 193 -16.36 10.96 1.37
N ASP A 194 -16.90 11.85 2.22
CA ASP A 194 -16.50 11.97 3.61
C ASP A 194 -16.74 10.66 4.38
N GLU A 195 -17.87 9.98 4.16
CA GLU A 195 -18.18 8.72 4.81
C GLU A 195 -17.19 7.61 4.42
N ILE A 196 -16.98 7.39 3.13
CA ILE A 196 -16.10 6.33 2.63
C ILE A 196 -14.64 6.58 3.02
N ALA A 197 -14.16 7.83 2.90
CA ALA A 197 -12.81 8.20 3.33
C ALA A 197 -12.61 7.92 4.83
N ASN A 198 -13.54 8.34 5.69
CA ASN A 198 -13.46 8.11 7.13
C ASN A 198 -13.55 6.62 7.49
N GLN A 199 -14.43 5.86 6.83
CA GLN A 199 -14.53 4.42 7.04
C GLN A 199 -13.23 3.70 6.65
N LEU A 200 -12.63 4.09 5.53
CA LEU A 200 -11.38 3.52 5.04
C LEU A 200 -10.21 3.82 5.98
N VAL A 201 -10.04 5.07 6.40
CA VAL A 201 -9.00 5.47 7.36
C VAL A 201 -9.13 4.69 8.67
N ARG A 202 -10.34 4.63 9.25
CA ARG A 202 -10.59 3.89 10.49
C ARG A 202 -10.22 2.41 10.35
N ARG A 203 -10.62 1.79 9.24
CA ARG A 203 -10.29 0.38 8.96
C ARG A 203 -8.77 0.18 8.83
N GLU A 204 -8.07 1.07 8.12
CA GLU A 204 -6.62 0.97 7.97
C GLU A 204 -5.87 1.23 9.27
N ILE A 205 -6.38 2.07 10.16
CA ILE A 205 -5.80 2.25 11.52
C ILE A 205 -5.91 0.96 12.32
N GLU A 206 -7.06 0.28 12.30
CA GLU A 206 -7.21 -1.00 13.01
C GLU A 206 -6.35 -2.10 12.40
N LEU A 207 -6.26 -2.17 11.06
CA LEU A 207 -5.36 -3.11 10.39
C LEU A 207 -3.89 -2.79 10.69
N MET A 208 -3.52 -1.53 10.76
CA MET A 208 -2.16 -1.10 11.10
C MET A 208 -1.74 -1.60 12.48
N LYS A 209 -2.62 -1.54 13.48
CA LYS A 209 -2.34 -2.07 14.83
C LYS A 209 -1.94 -3.54 14.76
N LEU A 210 -2.71 -4.35 14.04
CA LEU A 210 -2.43 -5.78 13.85
C LEU A 210 -1.09 -6.00 13.13
N VAL A 211 -0.81 -5.23 12.07
CA VAL A 211 0.45 -5.34 11.32
C VAL A 211 1.65 -4.96 12.19
N VAL A 212 1.52 -3.90 12.98
CA VAL A 212 2.55 -3.46 13.93
C VAL A 212 2.81 -4.50 15.01
N GLU A 213 1.76 -5.10 15.58
CA GLU A 213 1.90 -6.20 16.55
C GLU A 213 2.63 -7.40 15.94
N TYR A 214 2.26 -7.77 14.69
CA TYR A 214 2.92 -8.85 13.97
C TYR A 214 4.39 -8.56 13.68
N ASP A 215 4.72 -7.37 13.19
CA ASP A 215 6.11 -6.94 12.92
C ASP A 215 6.95 -6.90 14.20
N ALA A 216 6.38 -6.37 15.30
CA ALA A 216 7.03 -6.36 16.61
C ALA A 216 7.35 -7.77 17.11
N GLY A 217 6.40 -8.70 16.98
CA GLY A 217 6.60 -10.11 17.30
C GLY A 217 7.70 -10.74 16.44
N TYR A 218 7.62 -10.56 15.12
CA TYR A 218 8.60 -11.09 14.17
C TYR A 218 10.03 -10.60 14.43
N ARG A 219 10.21 -9.28 14.60
CA ARG A 219 11.54 -8.69 14.87
C ARG A 219 12.09 -9.12 16.22
N SER A 220 11.25 -9.20 17.25
CA SER A 220 11.66 -9.67 18.58
C SER A 220 12.12 -11.12 18.55
N LEU A 221 11.43 -11.99 17.79
CA LEU A 221 11.84 -13.37 17.59
C LEU A 221 13.19 -13.48 16.87
N LEU A 222 13.44 -12.65 15.85
CA LEU A 222 14.74 -12.62 15.17
C LEU A 222 15.88 -12.17 16.10
N GLN A 223 15.63 -11.16 16.95
CA GLN A 223 16.61 -10.74 17.96
C GLN A 223 16.87 -11.83 18.99
N PHE A 224 15.83 -12.49 19.48
CA PHE A 224 15.97 -13.61 20.40
C PHE A 224 16.76 -14.77 19.78
N ALA A 225 16.43 -15.14 18.53
CA ALA A 225 17.16 -16.20 17.81
C ALA A 225 18.65 -15.86 17.67
N GLY A 226 18.99 -14.63 17.27
CA GLY A 226 20.38 -14.20 17.17
C GLY A 226 21.11 -14.23 18.53
N ASN A 227 20.47 -13.79 19.61
CA ASN A 227 21.05 -13.85 20.95
C ASN A 227 21.19 -15.29 21.46
N PHE A 228 20.23 -16.17 21.13
CA PHE A 228 20.26 -17.57 21.52
C PHE A 228 21.36 -18.35 20.79
N ASP A 229 21.60 -18.05 19.51
CA ASP A 229 22.70 -18.64 18.75
C ASP A 229 24.06 -18.26 19.36
N ILE A 230 24.23 -16.99 19.76
CA ILE A 230 25.43 -16.53 20.48
C ILE A 230 25.55 -17.26 21.83
N PHE A 231 24.46 -17.35 22.58
CA PHE A 231 24.43 -18.07 23.85
C PHE A 231 24.82 -19.54 23.69
N LEU A 232 24.29 -20.26 22.69
CA LEU A 232 24.66 -21.65 22.43
C LEU A 232 26.14 -21.79 22.01
N GLY A 233 26.65 -20.85 21.22
CA GLY A 233 28.06 -20.79 20.84
C GLY A 233 28.98 -20.65 22.05
N GLU A 234 28.64 -19.75 22.98
CA GLU A 234 29.38 -19.53 24.22
C GLU A 234 29.21 -20.70 25.18
N LEU A 235 28.00 -21.19 25.43
CA LEU A 235 27.69 -22.26 26.40
C LEU A 235 28.45 -23.57 26.12
N ARG A 236 28.75 -23.84 24.84
CA ARG A 236 29.54 -25.02 24.43
C ARG A 236 30.89 -25.08 25.14
N TRP A 237 31.57 -23.96 25.37
CA TRP A 237 32.92 -23.94 25.94
C TRP A 237 32.94 -24.17 27.47
N PRO A 238 32.15 -23.47 28.30
CA PRO A 238 32.03 -23.72 29.73
C PRO A 238 31.53 -25.12 30.04
N LEU A 239 30.60 -25.67 29.28
CA LEU A 239 30.11 -27.04 29.49
C LEU A 239 31.19 -28.08 29.15
N ALA A 240 31.92 -27.91 28.04
CA ALA A 240 33.02 -28.82 27.72
C ALA A 240 34.16 -28.74 28.77
N GLY A 241 34.47 -27.53 29.26
CA GLY A 241 35.48 -27.32 30.30
C GLY A 241 35.09 -27.92 31.65
N THR A 242 33.85 -27.71 32.09
CA THR A 242 33.35 -28.27 33.36
C THR A 242 33.18 -29.78 33.31
N VAL A 243 32.72 -30.36 32.20
CA VAL A 243 32.66 -31.83 32.02
C VAL A 243 34.06 -32.44 32.01
N ARG A 244 35.04 -31.78 31.38
CA ARG A 244 36.43 -32.24 31.38
C ARG A 244 37.04 -32.18 32.78
N GLN A 245 36.82 -31.10 33.53
CA GLN A 245 37.27 -30.97 34.91
C GLN A 245 36.57 -31.98 35.84
N ALA A 246 35.28 -32.23 35.64
CA ALA A 246 34.54 -33.26 36.38
C ALA A 246 35.06 -34.66 36.06
N ALA A 247 35.38 -34.97 34.80
CA ALA A 247 35.99 -36.23 34.40
C ALA A 247 37.42 -36.38 34.97
N GLU A 248 38.21 -35.30 35.05
CA GLU A 248 39.52 -35.30 35.71
C GLU A 248 39.41 -35.53 37.22
N LEU A 249 38.43 -34.90 37.90
CA LEU A 249 38.14 -35.13 39.32
C LEU A 249 37.65 -36.57 39.60
N ILE A 250 36.77 -37.11 38.76
CA ILE A 250 36.30 -38.51 38.85
C ILE A 250 37.47 -39.48 38.57
N GLY A 251 38.34 -39.16 37.61
CA GLY A 251 39.57 -39.90 37.34
C GLY A 251 40.57 -39.87 38.51
N GLN A 252 40.65 -38.75 39.23
CA GLN A 252 41.43 -38.64 40.47
C GLN A 252 40.78 -39.42 41.63
N LEU A 253 39.45 -39.47 41.71
CA LEU A 253 38.71 -40.29 42.67
C LEU A 253 38.92 -41.80 42.45
N GLY A 254 39.18 -42.24 41.22
CA GLY A 254 39.58 -43.62 40.90
C GLY A 254 40.98 -44.04 41.41
N ARG A 255 41.76 -43.10 41.95
CA ARG A 255 43.07 -43.34 42.57
C ARG A 255 43.10 -43.07 44.08
N ILE A 256 41.95 -42.94 44.74
CA ILE A 256 41.93 -42.93 46.21
C ILE A 256 42.11 -44.38 46.68
N PRO A 257 43.17 -44.72 47.45
CA PRO A 257 43.24 -46.02 48.11
C PRO A 257 41.96 -46.20 48.93
N CYS A 258 41.24 -47.32 48.78
CA CYS A 258 40.09 -47.60 49.65
C CYS A 258 40.53 -47.54 51.11
N PHE A 259 40.19 -46.47 51.83
CA PHE A 259 40.37 -46.34 53.28
C PHE A 259 39.14 -46.84 54.06
N LEU A 260 38.11 -47.32 53.36
CA LEU A 260 36.94 -47.95 53.96
C LEU A 260 37.14 -49.45 53.97
N SER A 261 36.94 -50.06 55.15
CA SER A 261 37.04 -51.49 55.44
C SER A 261 36.10 -52.39 54.63
N SER A 262 35.29 -51.82 53.73
CA SER A 262 34.36 -52.54 52.86
C SER A 262 34.98 -52.98 51.53
N CYS A 263 36.19 -52.54 51.18
CA CYS A 263 36.87 -52.97 49.94
C CYS A 263 37.77 -54.22 50.12
N ASP A 264 37.90 -54.75 51.33
CA ASP A 264 38.77 -55.91 51.66
C ASP A 264 38.07 -57.28 51.54
N ILE A 265 37.01 -57.38 50.74
CA ILE A 265 36.34 -58.68 50.49
C ILE A 265 36.61 -59.11 49.05
N ALA A 266 37.60 -60.00 48.96
CA ALA A 266 38.22 -60.62 47.79
C ALA A 266 37.26 -61.59 47.03
N PRO A 267 37.67 -62.23 45.91
CA PRO A 267 38.98 -62.82 45.62
C PRO A 267 39.88 -62.02 44.66
#